data_AF-A0AAW2RLL2-F1
#
_entry.id   AF-A0AAW2RLL2-F1
#
_cell.length_a   1.000
_cell.length_b   1.000
_cell.length_c   1.000
_cell.angle_alpha   90.00
_cell.angle_beta   90.00
_cell.angle_gamma   90.00
#
_symmetry.space_group_name_H-M   'P 1'
#
loop_
_entity.id
_entity.type
_entity.pdbx_description
1 polymer ?
#
loop_
_entity_poly.entity_id
_entity_poly.type
_entity_poly.pdbx_seq_one_letter_code
_entity_poly.pdbx_strand_id
1 'polypeptide(L)' 'MSAALTNEDTCVDGFEDVEEGALKSEVCDRTLKVKEVTSNALALVNSFVAKVMVP' A
#
# COMPACT_ATOMS: atom_id res chain seq x y z
N MET A 1 -5.43 7.17 -4.19
CA MET A 1 -4.64 6.34 -3.26
C MET A 1 -4.93 4.85 -3.41
N SER A 2 -6.17 4.45 -3.71
CA SER A 2 -6.48 3.03 -3.97
C SER A 2 -5.63 2.39 -5.09
N ALA A 3 -5.35 3.13 -6.16
CA ALA A 3 -4.44 2.65 -7.22
C ALA A 3 -2.99 2.44 -6.74
N ALA A 4 -2.52 3.23 -5.75
CA ALA A 4 -1.19 3.03 -5.17
C ALA A 4 -1.15 1.73 -4.35
N LEU A 5 -2.20 1.43 -3.57
CA LEU A 5 -2.35 0.14 -2.88
C LEU A 5 -2.31 -1.03 -3.87
N THR A 6 -3.02 -0.93 -5.00
CA THR A 6 -2.98 -1.96 -6.05
C THR A 6 -1.58 -2.13 -6.65
N ASN A 7 -0.87 -1.03 -6.91
CA ASN A 7 0.51 -1.11 -7.41
C ASN A 7 1.47 -1.73 -6.40
N GLU A 8 1.30 -1.43 -5.11
CA GLU A 8 2.08 -2.02 -4.02
C GLU A 8 1.81 -3.53 -3.90
N ASP A 9 0.55 -3.95 -4.03
CA ASP A 9 0.16 -5.37 -4.08
C ASP A 9 0.80 -6.07 -5.29
N THR A 10 0.59 -5.54 -6.50
CA THR A 10 1.20 -6.09 -7.74
C THR A 10 2.73 -6.11 -7.67
N CYS A 11 3.35 -5.15 -6.97
CA CYS A 11 4.79 -5.16 -6.77
C CYS A 11 5.24 -6.36 -5.94
N VAL A 12 4.54 -6.72 -4.87
CA VAL A 12 4.88 -7.88 -4.04
C VAL A 12 4.56 -9.18 -4.77
N ASP A 13 3.44 -9.24 -5.49
CA ASP A 13 3.05 -10.40 -6.32
C ASP A 13 4.16 -10.75 -7.33
N GLY A 14 4.84 -9.74 -7.89
CA GLY A 14 5.96 -9.93 -8.82
C GLY A 14 7.20 -10.61 -8.22
N PHE A 15 7.26 -10.80 -6.89
CA PHE A 15 8.34 -11.49 -6.19
C PHE A 15 7.93 -12.87 -5.65
N GLU A 16 6.71 -13.36 -5.92
CA GLU A 16 6.25 -14.66 -5.42
C GLU A 16 7.18 -15.81 -5.83
N ASP A 17 7.58 -15.86 -7.10
CA ASP A 17 8.48 -16.88 -7.67
C ASP A 17 9.98 -16.61 -7.44
N VAL A 18 10.33 -15.52 -6.76
CA VAL A 18 11.72 -15.21 -6.40
C VAL A 18 12.10 -15.99 -5.15
N GLU A 19 13.24 -16.69 -5.20
CA GLU A 19 13.80 -17.41 -4.06
C GLU A 19 13.92 -16.51 -2.82
N GLU A 20 13.64 -17.08 -1.66
CA GLU A 20 13.67 -16.33 -0.41
C GLU A 20 15.09 -15.85 -0.10
N GLY A 21 15.23 -14.56 0.24
CA GLY A 21 16.53 -13.96 0.44
C GLY A 21 16.44 -12.47 0.78
N ALA A 22 17.59 -11.89 1.11
CA ALA A 22 17.69 -10.52 1.58
C ALA A 22 17.02 -9.51 0.63
N LEU A 23 17.15 -9.71 -0.69
CA LEU A 23 16.53 -8.84 -1.69
C LEU A 23 15.00 -8.88 -1.61
N LYS A 24 14.40 -10.08 -1.62
CA LYS A 24 12.94 -10.26 -1.58
C LYS A 24 12.38 -9.70 -0.27
N SER A 25 12.99 -10.06 0.86
CA SER A 25 12.59 -9.54 2.18
C SER A 25 12.70 -8.01 2.25
N GLU A 26 13.80 -7.42 1.80
CA GLU A 26 13.99 -5.97 1.83
C GLU A 26 12.97 -5.21 0.96
N VAL A 27 12.66 -5.74 -0.23
CA VAL A 27 11.64 -5.16 -1.11
C VAL A 27 10.26 -5.29 -0.50
N CYS A 28 9.86 -6.50 -0.09
CA CYS A 28 8.54 -6.75 0.50
C CYS A 28 8.31 -5.93 1.78
N ASP A 29 9.31 -5.84 2.67
CA ASP A 29 9.22 -5.06 3.91
C ASP A 29 9.07 -3.57 3.66
N ARG A 30 9.76 -3.03 2.64
CA ARG A 30 9.63 -1.62 2.26
C ARG A 30 8.28 -1.36 1.62
N THR A 31 7.83 -2.22 0.71
CA THR A 31 6.51 -2.08 0.07
C THR A 31 5.39 -2.18 1.09
N LEU A 32 5.51 -3.04 2.10
CA LEU A 32 4.53 -3.13 3.20
C LEU A 32 4.44 -1.81 3.99
N LYS A 33 5.56 -1.19 4.32
CA LYS A 33 5.56 0.14 4.98
C LYS A 33 4.91 1.22 4.12
N VAL A 34 5.17 1.20 2.81
CA VAL A 34 4.51 2.13 1.86
C VAL A 34 3.00 1.88 1.85
N LYS A 35 2.56 0.62 1.83
CA LYS A 35 1.15 0.24 1.89
C LYS A 35 0.44 0.72 3.14
N GLU A 36 1.08 0.62 4.31
CA GLU A 36 0.54 1.15 5.57
C GLU A 36 0.31 2.66 5.50
N VAL A 37 1.30 3.43 5.04
CA VAL A 37 1.15 4.90 4.95
C VAL A 37 0.16 5.32 3.86
N THR A 38 0.12 4.61 2.73
CA THR A 38 -0.87 4.82 1.67
C THR A 38 -2.29 4.55 2.18
N SER A 39 -2.49 3.49 2.96
CA SER A 39 -3.77 3.13 3.57
C SER A 39 -4.22 4.18 4.59
N ASN A 40 -3.33 4.63 5.48
CA ASN A 40 -3.60 5.70 6.44
C ASN A 40 -4.04 6.99 5.73
N ALA A 41 -3.32 7.39 4.69
CA ALA A 41 -3.65 8.59 3.93
C ALA A 41 -4.99 8.45 3.18
N LEU A 42 -5.30 7.27 2.63
CA LEU A 42 -6.62 7.00 2.04
C LEU A 42 -7.74 7.12 3.09
N ALA A 43 -7.54 6.59 4.30
CA ALA A 43 -8.49 6.70 5.40
C ALA A 43 -8.72 8.16 5.81
N LEU A 44 -7.66 8.98 5.87
CA LEU A 44 -7.77 10.41 6.16
C LEU A 44 -8.56 11.16 5.08
N VAL A 45 -8.27 10.92 3.80
CA VAL A 45 -9.02 11.52 2.68
C VAL A 45 -10.49 11.12 2.73
N ASN A 46 -10.78 9.84 2.92
CA ASN A 46 -12.17 9.35 3.02
C ASN A 46 -12.90 9.96 4.22
N SER A 47 -12.22 10.10 5.37
CA SER A 47 -12.80 10.75 6.55
C SER A 47 -13.09 12.23 6.33
N PHE A 48 -12.22 12.94 5.61
CA PHE A 48 -12.45 14.35 5.26
C PHE A 48 -13.64 14.49 4.31
N VAL A 49 -13.68 13.69 3.25
CA VAL A 49 -14.78 13.66 2.28
C VAL A 49 -16.11 13.34 2.99
N ALA A 50 -16.13 12.35 3.89
CA ALA A 50 -17.33 12.05 4.67
C ALA A 50 -17.77 13.23 5.55
N LYS A 51 -16.84 13.96 6.18
CA LYS A 51 -17.17 15.14 7.00
C LYS A 51 -17.71 16.31 6.18
N VAL A 52 -17.19 16.54 4.98
CA VAL A 52 -17.59 17.70 4.15
C VAL A 52 -18.78 17.43 3.23
N MET A 53 -19.12 16.16 3.00
CA MET A 53 -20.29 15.76 2.21
C MET A 53 -21.55 15.55 3.04
N VAL A 54 -21.48 15.62 4.37
CA VAL A 54 -22.67 15.68 5.23
C VAL A 54 -23.17 17.13 5.23
N PRO A 55 -24.43 17.40 4.81
CA PRO A 55 -25.03 18.74 4.78
C PRO A 55 -25.10 19.42 6.15
#